data_AF-A0A5E6Y8Z0-F1
#
_entry.id   AF-A0A5E6Y8Z0-F1
#
_cell.length_a   1.000
_cell.length_b   1.000
_cell.length_c   1.000
_cell.angle_alpha   90.00
_cell.angle_beta   90.00
_cell.angle_gamma   90.00
#
_symmetry.space_group_name_H-M   'P 1'
#
loop_
_entity.id
_entity.type
_entity.pdbx_description
1 polymer ?
#
loop_
_entity_poly.entity_id
_entity_poly.type
_entity_poly.pdbx_seq_one_letter_code
_entity_poly.pdbx_strand_id
1 'polypeptide(L)'
;MRLPSGTQQCVIKALSIKEALLVVKRTDTLPQILDSAVLDLEQGDNAEIARLNGYLHAVVAFEPKPDSDWLQLTFRFVDQDAQKLDYISRLIARGTAQKHFVPGA
;
A
#
# COMPACT_ATOMS: atom_id res chain seq x y z
N MET A 1 -1.79 4.33 4.52
CA MET A 1 -1.41 3.14 5.31
C MET A 1 -1.28 3.52 6.78
N ARG A 2 -1.70 2.64 7.68
CA ARG A 2 -1.53 2.77 9.12
C ARG A 2 -0.49 1.76 9.59
N LEU A 3 0.59 2.26 10.19
CA LEU A 3 1.68 1.51 10.81
C LEU A 3 1.62 1.71 12.33
N PRO A 4 2.33 0.90 13.13
CA PRO A 4 2.47 1.13 14.57
C PRO A 4 3.09 2.51 14.88
N SER A 5 3.97 2.99 14.00
CA SER A 5 4.62 4.30 14.09
C SER A 5 3.74 5.48 13.68
N GLY A 6 2.55 5.24 13.12
CA GLY A 6 1.62 6.28 12.71
C GLY A 6 0.97 6.04 11.35
N THR A 7 0.29 7.07 10.84
CA THR A 7 -0.34 7.01 9.51
C THR A 7 0.57 7.64 8.47
N GLN A 8 0.79 6.94 7.36
CA GLN A 8 1.63 7.38 6.26
C GLN A 8 0.88 7.27 4.93
N GLN A 9 1.00 8.31 4.10
CA GLN A 9 0.50 8.25 2.72
C GLN A 9 1.33 7.27 1.90
N CYS A 10 0.66 6.48 1.08
CA CYS A 10 1.29 5.50 0.21
C CYS A 10 0.61 5.49 -1.15
N VAL A 11 1.40 5.32 -2.20
CA VAL A 11 0.92 5.10 -3.56
C VAL A 11 0.90 3.62 -3.85
N ILE A 12 -0.19 3.11 -4.41
CA ILE A 12 -0.30 1.72 -4.85
C ILE A 12 0.27 1.62 -6.26
N LYS A 13 1.35 0.85 -6.44
CA LYS A 13 1.99 0.60 -7.74
C LYS A 13 1.42 -0.64 -8.42
N ALA A 14 1.12 -1.65 -7.62
CA ALA A 14 0.47 -2.87 -8.07
C ALA A 14 -0.39 -3.43 -6.94
N LEU A 15 -1.49 -4.08 -7.32
CA LEU A 15 -2.39 -4.75 -6.39
C LEU A 15 -2.73 -6.13 -6.94
N SER A 16 -2.67 -7.13 -6.07
CA SER A 16 -3.11 -8.49 -6.35
C SER A 16 -4.08 -8.94 -5.25
N ILE A 17 -4.57 -10.17 -5.34
CA ILE A 17 -5.41 -10.77 -4.28
C ILE A 17 -4.60 -11.05 -3.00
N LYS A 18 -3.28 -11.21 -3.09
CA LYS A 18 -2.43 -11.64 -1.97
C LYS A 18 -1.62 -10.50 -1.35
N GLU A 19 -1.30 -9.50 -2.14
CA GLU A 19 -0.40 -8.43 -1.75
C GLU A 19 -0.58 -7.15 -2.57
N ALA A 20 -0.08 -6.06 -2.00
CA ALA A 20 0.07 -4.77 -2.67
C ALA A 20 1.55 -4.36 -2.71
N LEU A 21 1.96 -3.80 -3.84
CA LEU A 21 3.23 -3.10 -3.98
C LEU A 21 2.97 -1.62 -3.78
N LEU A 22 3.63 -1.04 -2.78
CA LEU A 22 3.40 0.33 -2.34
C LEU A 22 4.67 1.15 -2.48
N VAL A 23 4.52 2.45 -2.70
CA VAL A 23 5.61 3.42 -2.64
C VAL A 23 5.27 4.48 -1.61
N VAL A 24 6.21 4.77 -0.71
CA VAL A 24 6.07 5.77 0.35
C VAL A 24 7.26 6.72 0.34
N LYS A 25 7.07 7.96 0.76
CA LYS A 25 8.17 8.89 1.01
C LYS A 25 8.91 8.46 2.27
N ARG A 26 10.23 8.39 2.22
CA ARG A 26 11.09 8.12 3.36
C ARG A 26 10.91 9.22 4.41
N THR A 27 10.76 8.83 5.67
CA THR A 27 10.70 9.72 6.84
C THR A 27 11.79 9.29 7.84
N ASP A 28 11.95 10.05 8.92
CA ASP A 28 12.92 9.72 9.97
C ASP A 28 12.63 8.37 10.64
N THR A 29 11.35 7.97 10.70
CA THR A 29 10.94 6.66 11.22
C THR A 29 10.66 5.72 10.06
N LEU A 30 11.62 4.82 9.80
CA LEU A 30 11.50 3.87 8.71
C LEU A 30 10.52 2.74 9.03
N PRO A 31 9.62 2.39 8.09
CA PRO A 31 8.83 1.17 8.21
C PRO A 31 9.75 -0.07 8.31
N GLN A 32 9.41 -1.02 9.18
CA GLN A 32 10.21 -2.24 9.39
C GLN A 32 9.53 -3.45 8.76
N ILE A 33 10.34 -4.43 8.32
CA ILE A 33 9.80 -5.73 7.93
C ILE A 33 9.07 -6.37 9.12
N LEU A 34 8.01 -7.11 8.83
CA LEU A 34 7.10 -7.75 9.78
C LEU A 34 6.22 -6.80 10.60
N ASP A 35 6.28 -5.48 10.37
CA ASP A 35 5.32 -4.55 10.95
C ASP A 35 3.91 -4.90 10.50
N SER A 36 3.02 -5.11 11.47
CA SER A 36 1.58 -5.23 11.22
C SER A 36 1.03 -3.87 10.83
N ALA A 37 0.23 -3.82 9.77
CA ALA A 37 -0.30 -2.59 9.23
C ALA A 37 -1.70 -2.77 8.64
N VAL A 38 -2.38 -1.64 8.47
CA VAL A 38 -3.67 -1.56 7.80
C VAL A 38 -3.53 -0.68 6.55
N LEU A 39 -3.90 -1.24 5.40
CA LEU A 39 -3.98 -0.51 4.15
C LEU A 39 -5.42 -0.07 3.90
N ASP A 40 -5.64 1.24 3.96
CA ASP A 40 -6.90 1.86 3.58
C ASP A 40 -6.90 2.03 2.04
N LEU A 41 -7.92 1.47 1.37
CA LEU A 41 -8.16 1.56 -0.07
C LEU A 41 -9.41 2.41 -0.31
N GLU A 42 -9.26 3.50 -1.06
CA GLU A 42 -10.36 4.39 -1.43
C GLU A 42 -10.68 4.26 -2.92
N GLN A 43 -11.97 4.21 -3.28
CA GLN A 43 -12.41 4.18 -4.67
C GLN A 43 -13.41 5.30 -4.99
N GLY A 44 -12.99 6.24 -5.83
CA GLY A 44 -13.87 7.23 -6.47
C GLY A 44 -14.60 8.16 -5.50
N ASP A 45 -15.58 8.90 -6.01
CA ASP A 45 -16.31 9.95 -5.28
C ASP A 45 -17.25 9.41 -4.17
N ASN A 46 -17.45 8.10 -4.09
CA ASN A 46 -18.42 7.46 -3.18
C ASN A 46 -17.90 7.15 -1.77
N ALA A 47 -16.70 7.62 -1.40
CA ALA A 47 -16.14 7.58 -0.03
C ALA A 47 -16.08 6.19 0.66
N GLU A 48 -16.28 5.09 -0.07
CA GLU A 48 -16.21 3.76 0.52
C GLU A 48 -14.75 3.35 0.69
N ILE A 49 -14.32 3.27 1.95
CA ILE A 49 -12.95 2.92 2.34
C ILE A 49 -12.91 1.45 2.74
N ALA A 50 -12.28 0.60 1.92
CA ALA A 50 -11.99 -0.77 2.30
C ALA A 50 -10.67 -0.82 3.08
N ARG A 51 -10.68 -1.48 4.25
CA ARG A 51 -9.48 -1.64 5.09
C ARG A 51 -8.95 -3.05 4.99
N LEU A 52 -7.69 -3.20 4.62
CA LEU A 52 -7.01 -4.49 4.51
C LEU A 52 -5.94 -4.62 5.59
N ASN A 53 -6.05 -5.65 6.42
CA ASN A 53 -5.02 -5.97 7.40
C ASN A 53 -3.93 -6.82 6.75
N GLY A 54 -2.70 -6.55 7.13
CA GLY A 54 -1.54 -7.23 6.60
C GLY A 54 -0.26 -6.89 7.36
N TYR A 55 0.86 -7.23 6.75
CA TYR A 55 2.18 -6.90 7.28
C TYR A 55 3.15 -6.50 6.17
N LEU A 56 4.20 -5.77 6.54
CA LEU A 56 5.29 -5.43 5.63
C LEU A 56 6.20 -6.64 5.42
N HIS A 57 6.17 -7.22 4.22
CA HIS A 57 7.01 -8.36 3.88
C HIS A 57 8.41 -7.95 3.40
N ALA A 58 8.52 -6.79 2.75
CA ALA A 58 9.79 -6.24 2.30
C ALA A 58 9.77 -4.71 2.31
N VAL A 59 10.94 -4.12 2.57
CA VAL A 59 11.21 -2.68 2.50
C VAL A 59 12.48 -2.50 1.69
N VAL A 60 12.41 -1.75 0.58
CA VAL A 60 13.52 -1.57 -0.37
C VAL A 60 13.61 -0.11 -0.78
N ALA A 61 14.83 0.40 -1.02
CA ALA A 61 15.01 1.69 -1.67
C ALA A 61 14.35 1.67 -3.06
N PHE A 62 13.51 2.66 -3.36
CA PHE A 62 12.82 2.71 -4.65
C PHE A 62 13.71 3.23 -5.77
N GLU A 63 14.56 4.21 -5.46
CA GLU A 63 15.52 4.77 -6.41
C GLU A 63 16.87 4.03 -6.32
N PRO A 64 17.62 3.89 -7.43
CA PRO A 64 18.93 3.24 -7.43
C PRO A 64 20.03 4.18 -6.89
N LYS A 65 19.78 4.81 -5.73
CA LYS A 65 20.70 5.72 -5.04
C LYS A 65 20.66 5.45 -3.52
N PRO A 66 21.80 5.57 -2.81
CA PRO A 66 21.88 5.28 -1.38
C PRO A 66 21.04 6.24 -0.51
N ASP A 67 20.72 7.42 -1.03
CA ASP A 67 19.94 8.48 -0.40
C ASP A 67 18.49 8.55 -0.93
N SER A 68 17.94 7.42 -1.39
CA SER A 68 16.57 7.32 -1.93
C SER A 68 15.54 8.02 -1.02
N ASP A 69 14.78 8.96 -1.60
CA ASP A 69 13.72 9.69 -0.90
C ASP A 69 12.43 8.87 -0.83
N TRP A 70 12.37 7.78 -1.60
CA TRP A 70 11.23 6.90 -1.71
C TRP A 70 11.60 5.47 -1.34
N LEU A 71 10.66 4.77 -0.71
CA LEU A 71 10.76 3.37 -0.37
C LEU A 71 9.67 2.60 -1.08
N GLN A 72 10.04 1.44 -1.62
CA GLN A 72 9.10 0.43 -2.09
C GLN A 72 8.82 -0.56 -0.97
N LEU A 73 7.55 -0.81 -0.71
CA LEU A 73 7.08 -1.75 0.30
C LEU A 73 6.30 -2.88 -0.37
N THR A 74 6.58 -4.12 0.03
CA THR A 74 5.71 -5.26 -0.29
C THR A 74 4.82 -5.51 0.91
N PHE A 75 3.52 -5.30 0.76
CA PHE A 75 2.52 -5.48 1.82
C PHE A 75 1.70 -6.74 1.58
N ARG A 76 1.82 -7.73 2.48
CA ARG A 76 1.12 -9.03 2.39
C ARG A 76 -0.17 -8.97 3.18
N PHE A 77 -1.29 -9.34 2.55
CA PHE A 77 -2.56 -9.43 3.25
C PHE A 77 -2.59 -10.63 4.18
N VAL A 78 -3.15 -10.42 5.37
CA VAL A 78 -3.43 -11.48 6.36
C VAL A 78 -4.92 -11.80 6.42
N ASP A 79 -5.78 -10.82 6.08
CA ASP A 79 -7.22 -11.02 5.99
C ASP A 79 -7.58 -12.04 4.90
N GLN A 80 -8.49 -12.95 5.22
CA GLN A 80 -9.06 -13.95 4.30
C GLN A 80 -10.56 -13.74 4.04
N ASP A 81 -11.11 -12.58 4.42
CA ASP A 81 -12.55 -12.31 4.28
C ASP A 81 -12.95 -12.25 2.79
N ALA A 82 -13.89 -13.09 2.40
CA ALA A 82 -14.39 -13.19 1.03
C ALA A 82 -14.91 -11.85 0.48
N GLN A 83 -15.51 -11.00 1.32
CA GLN A 83 -16.03 -9.69 0.90
C GLN A 83 -14.88 -8.74 0.55
N LYS A 84 -13.79 -8.75 1.31
CA LYS A 84 -12.59 -7.94 1.02
C LYS A 84 -11.88 -8.43 -0.24
N LEU A 85 -11.77 -9.74 -0.41
CA LEU A 85 -11.18 -10.34 -1.61
C LEU A 85 -11.99 -10.01 -2.87
N ASP A 86 -13.32 -10.04 -2.78
CA ASP A 86 -14.20 -9.63 -3.87
C ASP A 86 -14.06 -8.13 -4.20
N TYR A 87 -13.95 -7.27 -3.18
CA TYR A 87 -13.67 -5.85 -3.38
C TYR A 87 -12.32 -5.62 -4.09
N ILE A 88 -11.24 -6.29 -3.64
CA ILE A 88 -9.92 -6.24 -4.29
C ILE A 88 -10.02 -6.71 -5.74
N SER A 89 -10.71 -7.82 -5.99
CA SER A 89 -10.94 -8.36 -7.33
C SER A 89 -11.62 -7.32 -8.24
N ARG A 90 -12.66 -6.64 -7.74
CA ARG A 90 -13.34 -5.55 -8.46
C ARG A 90 -12.42 -4.37 -8.74
N LEU A 91 -11.52 -4.00 -7.81
CA LEU A 91 -10.53 -2.94 -8.04
C LEU A 91 -9.52 -3.30 -9.13
N ILE A 92 -9.00 -4.53 -9.10
CA ILE A 92 -8.07 -5.02 -10.11
C ILE A 92 -8.73 -5.02 -11.49
N ALA A 93 -9.96 -5.54 -11.58
CA ALA A 93 -10.72 -5.60 -12.83
C ALA A 93 -11.00 -4.20 -13.44
N ARG A 94 -11.15 -3.17 -12.60
CA ARG A 94 -11.36 -1.78 -13.05
C ARG A 94 -10.07 -1.04 -13.43
N GLY A 95 -8.90 -1.65 -13.26
CA GLY A 95 -7.61 -1.02 -13.56
C GLY A 95 -7.27 0.19 -12.66
N THR A 96 -7.98 0.37 -11.54
CA THR A 96 -7.85 1.56 -10.69
C THR A 96 -6.54 1.60 -9.91
N ALA A 97 -5.82 0.48 -9.80
CA ALA A 97 -4.51 0.41 -9.17
C ALA A 97 -3.42 1.22 -9.91
N GLN A 98 -3.64 1.61 -11.17
CA GLN A 98 -2.68 2.37 -11.97
C GLN A 98 -2.93 3.89 -11.98
N LYS A 99 -4.05 4.40 -11.44
CA LYS A 99 -4.49 5.80 -11.69
C LYS A 99 -4.01 6.87 -10.70
N HIS A 100 -3.37 6.53 -9.59
CA HIS A 100 -2.87 7.54 -8.64
C HIS A 100 -1.36 7.67 -8.72
N PHE A 101 -0.90 8.47 -9.69
CA PHE A 101 0.47 8.95 -9.80
C PHE A 101 0.48 10.45 -9.46
N VAL A 102 1.13 10.83 -8.36
CA VAL A 102 1.66 12.19 -8.22
C VAL A 102 3.07 12.15 -7.61
N PRO A 103 4.12 11.96 -8.42
CA PRO A 103 5.44 12.47 -8.13
C PRO A 103 5.54 13.88 -8.72
N GLY A 104 5.84 14.85 -7.86
CA GLY A 104 6.01 16.25 -8.23
C GLY A 104 4.99 17.15 -7.54
N ALA A 105 5.23 17.41 -6.26
CA ALA A 105 4.91 18.68 -5.61
C ALA A 105 6.01 18.95 -4.57
#